data_AF-A0A7M4DDE7-F1
#
_entry.id   AF-A0A7M4DDE7-F1
#
_cell.length_a   1.000
_cell.length_b   1.000
_cell.length_c   1.000
_cell.angle_alpha   90.00
_cell.angle_beta   90.00
_cell.angle_gamma   90.00
#
_symmetry.space_group_name_H-M   'P 1'
#
loop_
_entity.id
_entity.type
_entity.pdbx_description
1 polymer ?
#
loop_
_entity_poly.entity_id
_entity_poly.type
_entity_poly.pdbx_seq_one_letter_code
_entity_poly.pdbx_strand_id
1 'polypeptide(L)'
;MNETAAADAATIEALPGEFEQLPMRYGGAPIAPDEALAVARRIARVQMSHGRKGATVPDELPPADALLVPWACRLPPRLLAFVRAKADMEGVTVTDVVTQALQAYANSSPGAQVAYKAPRQR
;
A
#
# COMPACT_ATOMS: atom_id res chain seq x y z
N MET A 1 -16.87 36.62 36.05
CA MET A 1 -15.65 36.03 35.45
C MET A 1 -15.61 34.57 35.86
N ASN A 2 -15.80 33.68 34.91
CA ASN A 2 -15.20 32.34 34.81
C ASN A 2 -15.84 31.64 33.61
N GLU A 3 -15.41 32.04 32.43
CA GLU A 3 -15.45 31.19 31.24
C GLU A 3 -14.14 30.41 31.24
N THR A 4 -14.18 29.08 31.33
CA THR A 4 -13.04 28.26 30.94
C THR A 4 -13.52 26.97 30.32
N ALA A 5 -13.63 27.07 28.99
CA ALA A 5 -13.43 26.06 27.96
C ALA A 5 -13.92 24.63 28.25
N ALA A 6 -15.07 24.30 27.65
CA ALA A 6 -15.33 22.95 27.19
C ALA A 6 -14.17 22.54 26.27
N ALA A 7 -13.43 21.51 26.66
CA ALA A 7 -12.50 20.86 25.77
C ALA A 7 -13.30 20.27 24.60
N ASP A 8 -13.22 20.93 23.44
CA ASP A 8 -13.61 20.36 22.16
C ASP A 8 -12.81 19.08 21.97
N ALA A 9 -13.42 17.95 22.35
CA ALA A 9 -13.01 16.65 21.88
C ALA A 9 -13.30 16.64 20.38
N ALA A 10 -12.35 17.14 19.58
CA ALA A 10 -12.35 16.95 18.14
C ALA A 10 -12.58 15.46 17.90
N THR A 11 -13.79 15.12 17.49
CA THR A 11 -14.15 13.76 17.14
C THR A 11 -13.38 13.52 15.86
N ILE A 12 -12.19 12.90 15.96
CA ILE A 12 -11.38 12.55 14.80
C ILE A 12 -12.27 11.64 13.95
N GLU A 13 -12.80 12.19 12.87
CA GLU A 13 -13.70 11.47 11.98
C GLU A 13 -12.92 10.28 11.41
N ALA A 14 -13.50 9.10 11.54
CA ALA A 14 -12.86 7.86 11.11
C ALA A 14 -12.62 7.89 9.60
N LEU A 15 -11.41 7.56 9.16
CA LEU A 15 -11.13 7.50 7.73
C LEU A 15 -11.83 6.29 7.08
N PRO A 16 -12.24 6.37 5.79
CA PRO A 16 -12.87 5.26 5.10
C PRO A 16 -11.96 4.02 5.09
N GLY A 17 -12.42 2.92 5.70
CA GLY A 17 -11.66 1.68 5.80
C GLY A 17 -10.90 1.46 7.11
N GLU A 18 -10.98 2.39 8.08
CA GLU A 18 -10.19 2.33 9.31
C GLU A 18 -10.65 1.22 10.27
N PHE A 19 -11.97 1.01 10.36
CA PHE A 19 -12.55 0.00 11.26
C PHE A 19 -13.18 -1.17 10.51
N GLU A 20 -13.65 -0.93 9.28
CA GLU A 20 -14.33 -1.92 8.44
C GLU A 20 -13.66 -2.07 7.09
N GLN A 21 -13.77 -3.25 6.47
CA GLN A 21 -13.18 -3.49 5.15
C GLN A 21 -13.77 -2.52 4.11
N LEU A 22 -12.90 -1.95 3.27
CA LEU A 22 -13.37 -1.14 2.14
C LEU A 22 -14.26 -2.01 1.24
N PRO A 23 -15.46 -1.53 0.85
CA PRO A 23 -16.33 -2.26 -0.05
C PRO A 23 -15.66 -2.40 -1.41
N MET A 24 -15.89 -3.53 -2.08
CA MET A 24 -15.39 -3.74 -3.43
C MET A 24 -16.05 -2.75 -4.39
N ARG A 25 -15.23 -1.96 -5.10
CA ARG A 25 -15.67 -1.13 -6.23
C ARG A 25 -15.10 -1.69 -7.53
N TYR A 26 -15.89 -1.72 -8.60
CA TYR A 26 -15.43 -2.13 -9.92
C TYR A 26 -15.23 -0.88 -10.78
N GLY A 27 -13.98 -0.60 -11.17
CA GLY A 27 -13.65 0.61 -11.90
C GLY A 27 -13.61 1.87 -11.02
N GLY A 28 -13.68 3.04 -11.64
CA GLY A 28 -13.59 4.34 -10.96
C GLY A 28 -12.16 4.79 -10.64
N ALA A 29 -12.00 5.65 -9.65
CA ALA A 29 -10.69 6.14 -9.24
C ALA A 29 -9.88 5.03 -8.53
N PRO A 30 -8.53 5.07 -8.62
CA PRO A 30 -7.64 4.27 -7.77
C PRO A 30 -7.89 4.51 -6.28
N ILE A 31 -7.24 3.72 -5.42
CA ILE A 31 -7.31 3.92 -3.96
C ILE A 31 -6.76 5.31 -3.61
N ALA A 32 -7.54 6.08 -2.85
CA ALA A 32 -7.14 7.40 -2.37
C ALA A 32 -6.13 7.29 -1.20
N PRO A 33 -5.28 8.30 -0.98
CA PRO A 33 -4.32 8.30 0.14
C PRO A 33 -4.98 8.06 1.51
N ASP A 34 -6.12 8.70 1.77
CA ASP A 34 -6.84 8.55 3.05
C ASP A 34 -7.36 7.12 3.25
N GLU A 35 -7.84 6.48 2.19
CA GLU A 35 -8.26 5.07 2.21
C GLU A 35 -7.07 4.14 2.52
N ALA A 36 -5.91 4.42 1.93
CA ALA A 36 -4.69 3.66 2.20
C ALA A 36 -4.21 3.86 3.65
N LEU A 37 -4.25 5.08 4.17
CA LEU A 37 -3.90 5.40 5.56
C LEU A 37 -4.83 4.69 6.55
N ALA A 38 -6.14 4.75 6.30
CA ALA A 38 -7.15 4.07 7.11
C ALA A 38 -6.88 2.56 7.22
N VAL A 39 -6.59 1.92 6.08
CA VAL A 39 -6.27 0.49 6.04
C VAL A 39 -4.94 0.20 6.74
N ALA A 40 -3.93 1.07 6.60
CA ALA A 40 -2.66 0.93 7.31
C ALA A 40 -2.84 1.01 8.83
N ARG A 41 -3.64 1.96 9.32
CA ARG A 41 -4.02 2.08 10.74
C ARG A 41 -4.70 0.81 11.24
N ARG A 42 -5.66 0.28 10.48
CA ARG A 42 -6.34 -0.97 10.83
C ARG A 42 -5.37 -2.15 10.95
N ILE A 43 -4.52 -2.34 9.94
CA ILE A 43 -3.53 -3.43 9.94
C ILE A 43 -2.58 -3.31 11.13
N ALA A 44 -2.13 -2.09 11.44
CA ALA A 44 -1.29 -1.85 12.62
C ALA A 44 -2.00 -2.23 13.92
N ARG A 45 -3.27 -1.83 14.11
CA ARG A 45 -4.07 -2.22 15.28
C ARG A 45 -4.20 -3.75 15.41
N VAL A 46 -4.45 -4.45 14.29
CA VAL A 46 -4.52 -5.92 14.25
C VAL A 46 -3.16 -6.54 14.60
N GLN A 47 -2.05 -6.01 14.09
CA GLN A 47 -0.71 -6.50 14.45
C GLN A 47 -0.42 -6.30 15.93
N MET A 48 -0.81 -5.16 16.51
CA MET A 48 -0.69 -4.89 17.93
C MET A 48 -1.53 -5.86 18.77
N SER A 49 -2.78 -6.14 18.38
CA SER A 49 -3.62 -7.13 19.09
C SER A 49 -3.06 -8.55 19.02
N HIS A 50 -2.30 -8.88 17.97
CA HIS A 50 -1.57 -10.14 17.86
C HIS A 50 -0.18 -10.11 18.54
N GLY A 51 0.17 -9.05 19.28
CA GLY A 51 1.40 -8.97 20.07
C GLY A 51 2.67 -8.70 19.26
N ARG A 52 2.57 -8.16 18.04
CA ARG A 52 3.74 -7.80 17.24
C ARG A 52 4.49 -6.63 17.90
N LYS A 53 5.73 -6.88 18.34
CA LYS A 53 6.59 -5.86 18.92
C LYS A 53 6.95 -4.80 17.86
N GLY A 54 6.82 -3.53 18.22
CA GLY A 54 7.17 -2.39 17.35
C GLY A 54 6.11 -2.00 16.32
N ALA A 55 4.93 -2.62 16.34
CA ALA A 55 3.81 -2.13 15.54
C ALA A 55 3.27 -0.81 16.15
N THR A 56 3.20 0.24 15.33
CA THR A 56 2.61 1.53 15.69
C THR A 56 1.51 1.88 14.70
N VAL A 57 0.46 2.55 15.17
CA VAL A 57 -0.60 3.07 14.31
C VAL A 57 -0.07 4.36 13.66
N PRO A 58 0.05 4.42 12.32
CA PRO A 58 0.59 5.60 11.64
C PRO A 58 -0.42 6.74 11.63
N ASP A 59 0.08 7.96 11.86
CA ASP A 59 -0.72 9.18 11.74
C ASP A 59 -0.84 9.64 10.28
N GLU A 60 0.18 9.39 9.46
CA GLU A 60 0.26 9.75 8.05
C GLU A 60 0.90 8.62 7.21
N LEU A 61 0.73 8.69 5.88
CA LEU A 61 1.47 7.81 4.98
C LEU A 61 2.95 8.21 4.92
N PRO A 62 3.87 7.24 4.78
CA PRO A 62 5.28 7.56 4.55
C PRO A 62 5.46 8.45 3.32
N PRO A 63 6.43 9.38 3.35
CA PRO A 63 6.72 10.22 2.20
C PRO A 63 7.27 9.37 1.04
N ALA A 64 7.14 9.89 -0.19
CA ALA A 64 7.52 9.15 -1.40
C ALA A 64 9.02 8.80 -1.49
N ASP A 65 9.87 9.52 -0.76
CA ASP A 65 11.32 9.35 -0.67
C ASP A 65 11.76 8.58 0.60
N ALA A 66 10.81 8.01 1.35
CA ALA A 66 11.13 7.19 2.51
C ALA A 66 12.05 6.01 2.13
N LEU A 67 12.91 5.62 3.08
CA LEU A 67 13.79 4.47 2.90
C LEU A 67 12.98 3.19 2.63
N LEU A 68 13.48 2.37 1.71
CA LEU A 68 12.88 1.09 1.37
C LEU A 68 12.86 0.15 2.59
N VAL A 69 11.74 -0.53 2.79
CA VAL A 69 11.58 -1.52 3.86
C VAL A 69 11.79 -2.93 3.29
N PRO A 70 12.54 -3.81 3.97
CA PRO A 70 12.65 -5.21 3.56
C PRO A 70 11.28 -5.89 3.49
N TRP A 71 10.97 -6.53 2.36
CA TRP A 71 9.76 -7.31 2.18
C TRP A 71 10.09 -8.75 1.84
N ALA A 72 9.63 -9.68 2.67
CA ALA A 72 9.77 -11.11 2.44
C ALA A 72 8.45 -11.68 1.89
N CYS A 73 8.50 -12.28 0.70
CA CYS A 73 7.39 -12.99 0.08
C CYS A 73 7.82 -14.38 -0.41
N ARG A 74 6.84 -15.23 -0.73
CA ARG A 74 7.07 -16.55 -1.34
C ARG A 74 6.61 -16.50 -2.80
N LEU A 75 7.46 -16.95 -3.72
CA LEU A 75 7.17 -17.03 -5.16
C LEU A 75 7.40 -18.46 -5.68
N PRO A 76 6.63 -18.91 -6.68
CA PRO A 76 6.90 -20.18 -7.37
C PRO A 76 8.33 -20.20 -7.92
N PRO A 77 9.14 -21.25 -7.64
CA PRO A 77 10.56 -21.28 -8.03
C PRO A 77 10.78 -21.11 -9.54
N ARG A 78 9.93 -21.76 -10.35
CA ARG A 78 10.00 -21.63 -11.81
C ARG A 78 9.77 -20.19 -12.25
N LEU A 79 8.73 -19.53 -11.74
CA LEU A 79 8.45 -18.14 -12.07
C LEU A 79 9.65 -17.24 -11.72
N LEU A 80 10.21 -17.41 -10.52
CA LEU A 80 11.35 -16.62 -10.07
C LEU A 80 12.57 -16.78 -10.99
N ALA A 81 12.85 -17.99 -11.48
CA ALA A 81 13.95 -18.23 -12.42
C ALA A 81 13.76 -17.45 -13.74
N PHE A 82 12.55 -17.49 -14.32
CA PHE A 82 12.25 -16.76 -15.56
C PHE A 82 12.31 -15.23 -15.36
N VAL A 83 11.78 -14.72 -14.24
CA VAL A 83 11.83 -13.29 -13.93
C VAL A 83 13.27 -12.82 -13.77
N ARG A 84 14.12 -13.59 -13.08
CA ARG A 84 15.54 -13.25 -12.91
C ARG A 84 16.27 -13.19 -14.25
N ALA A 85 16.07 -14.18 -15.12
CA ALA A 85 16.69 -14.20 -16.43
C ALA A 85 16.26 -12.99 -17.28
N LYS A 86 14.97 -12.64 -17.27
CA LYS A 86 14.47 -11.47 -18.00
C LYS A 86 14.99 -10.15 -17.42
N ALA A 87 15.00 -10.01 -16.09
CA ALA A 87 15.50 -8.81 -15.43
C ALA A 87 16.98 -8.57 -15.73
N ASP A 88 17.78 -9.64 -15.76
CA ASP A 88 19.19 -9.61 -16.17
C ASP A 88 19.36 -9.10 -17.61
N MET A 89 18.58 -9.61 -18.56
CA MET A 89 18.58 -9.12 -19.95
C MET A 89 18.18 -7.65 -20.08
N GLU A 90 17.30 -7.16 -19.21
CA GLU A 90 16.80 -5.77 -19.18
C GLU A 90 17.70 -4.84 -18.36
N GLY A 91 18.73 -5.35 -17.67
CA GLY A 91 19.63 -4.56 -16.82
C GLY A 91 18.96 -4.01 -15.56
N VAL A 92 17.90 -4.65 -15.06
CA VAL A 92 17.13 -4.24 -13.88
C VAL A 92 17.14 -5.31 -12.80
N THR A 93 16.80 -4.93 -11.57
CA THR A 93 16.68 -5.89 -10.47
C THR A 93 15.27 -6.49 -10.40
N VAL A 94 15.13 -7.65 -9.75
CA VAL A 94 13.81 -8.22 -9.43
C VAL A 94 13.00 -7.26 -8.54
N THR A 95 13.67 -6.49 -7.68
CA THR A 95 13.04 -5.44 -6.88
C THR A 95 12.39 -4.38 -7.77
N ASP A 96 13.09 -3.90 -8.81
CA ASP A 96 12.54 -2.90 -9.74
C ASP A 96 11.30 -3.43 -10.46
N VAL A 97 11.36 -4.68 -10.94
CA VAL A 97 10.23 -5.35 -11.60
C VAL A 97 9.01 -5.43 -10.69
N VAL A 98 9.21 -5.86 -9.44
CA VAL A 98 8.14 -5.98 -8.45
C VAL A 98 7.58 -4.61 -8.07
N THR A 99 8.43 -3.61 -7.85
CA THR A 99 8.01 -2.24 -7.54
C THR A 99 7.15 -1.66 -8.67
N GLN A 100 7.57 -1.80 -9.92
CA GLN A 100 6.79 -1.35 -11.08
C GLN A 100 5.44 -2.06 -11.17
N ALA A 101 5.41 -3.37 -10.95
CA ALA A 101 4.18 -4.16 -10.95
C ALA A 101 3.21 -3.71 -9.84
N LEU A 102 3.71 -3.50 -8.63
CA LEU A 102 2.92 -3.03 -7.50
C LEU A 102 2.41 -1.61 -7.71
N GLN A 103 3.24 -0.72 -8.27
CA GLN A 103 2.83 0.65 -8.59
C GLN A 103 1.73 0.66 -9.66
N ALA A 104 1.87 -0.17 -10.70
CA ALA A 104 0.84 -0.30 -11.73
C ALA A 104 -0.48 -0.84 -11.16
N TYR A 105 -0.41 -1.80 -10.23
CA TYR A 105 -1.59 -2.32 -9.52
C TYR A 105 -2.24 -1.25 -8.63
N ALA A 106 -1.46 -0.53 -7.82
CA ALA A 106 -1.95 0.52 -6.93
C ALA A 106 -2.59 1.69 -7.70
N ASN A 107 -2.05 2.03 -8.86
CA ASN A 107 -2.55 3.09 -9.73
C ASN A 107 -3.75 2.66 -10.60
N SER A 108 -4.13 1.39 -10.56
CA SER A 108 -5.30 0.88 -11.28
C SER A 108 -6.57 1.00 -10.45
N SER A 109 -7.72 1.13 -11.11
CA SER A 109 -9.00 1.07 -10.43
C SER A 109 -9.21 -0.30 -9.77
N PRO A 110 -9.86 -0.39 -8.60
CA PRO A 110 -10.19 -1.68 -8.03
C PRO A 110 -11.01 -2.55 -9.01
N GLY A 111 -10.66 -3.83 -9.09
CA GLY A 111 -11.22 -4.76 -10.07
C GLY A 111 -10.69 -4.65 -11.51
N ALA A 112 -9.74 -3.75 -11.79
CA ALA A 112 -9.13 -3.64 -13.11
C ALA A 112 -8.14 -4.80 -13.41
N GLN A 113 -7.93 -5.06 -14.71
CA GLN A 113 -6.83 -5.88 -15.18
C GLN A 113 -5.64 -5.00 -15.56
N VAL A 114 -4.45 -5.29 -15.01
CA VAL A 114 -3.21 -4.59 -15.33
C VAL A 114 -2.51 -5.32 -16.47
N ALA A 115 -2.34 -4.64 -17.62
CA ALA A 115 -1.64 -5.19 -18.78
C ALA A 115 -0.33 -4.43 -19.02
N TYR A 116 0.76 -5.17 -19.20
CA TYR A 116 2.06 -4.62 -19.57
C TYR A 116 2.15 -4.47 -21.10
N LYS A 117 2.54 -3.29 -21.58
CA LYS A 117 2.79 -3.06 -23.01
C LYS A 117 4.27 -3.30 -23.31
N ALA A 118 4.55 -4.07 -24.36
CA ALA A 118 5.91 -4.23 -24.85
C ALA A 118 6.43 -2.88 -25.40
N PRO A 119 7.69 -2.50 -25.12
CA PRO A 119 8.30 -1.35 -25.76
C PRO A 119 8.34 -1.58 -27.28
N ARG A 120 7.97 -0.55 -28.05
CA ARG A 120 8.14 -0.58 -29.52
C ARG A 120 9.63 -0.58 -29.83
N GLN A 121 10.11 -1.56 -30.60
CA GLN A 121 11.44 -1.51 -31.18
C GLN A 121 11.57 -0.22 -32.00
N ARG A 122 12.64 0.54 -31.76
CA ARG A 122 13.03 1.69 -32.59
C ARG A 122 13.86 1.20 -33.76
#